data_AF-A0A3M4A9X6-F1
#
_entry.id   AF-A0A3M4A9X6-F1
#
_cell.length_a   1.000
_cell.length_b   1.000
_cell.length_c   1.000
_cell.angle_alpha   90.00
_cell.angle_beta   90.00
_cell.angle_gamma   90.00
#
_symmetry.space_group_name_H-M   'P 1'
#
loop_
_entity.id
_entity.type
_entity.pdbx_description
1 polymer ?
#
loop_
_entity_poly.entity_id
_entity_poly.type
_entity_poly.pdbx_seq_one_letter_code
_entity_poly.pdbx_strand_id
1 'polypeptide(L)'
;MSCLPMSNSQVTPETLSEYLAHLPMTAEQRAELAGCTSFTELHERLSSSTFDAPTDAAQASVGRRLTLNTAEELQDAEMLVLDASGRVCLKATPPIRRTRVVPEPWR
;
A
#
# COMPACT_ATOMS: atom_id res chain seq x y z
N MET A 1 -6.38 21.36 -25.72
CA MET A 1 -6.55 20.17 -24.87
C MET A 1 -6.09 20.55 -23.48
N SER A 2 -7.02 20.93 -22.60
CA SER A 2 -6.70 21.27 -21.20
C SER A 2 -6.76 19.99 -20.37
N CYS A 3 -5.62 19.54 -19.88
CA CYS A 3 -5.55 18.51 -18.85
C CYS A 3 -6.00 19.13 -17.52
N LEU A 4 -7.16 18.71 -17.00
CA LEU A 4 -7.58 19.04 -15.63
C LEU A 4 -6.66 18.31 -14.64
N PRO A 5 -6.25 18.95 -13.53
CA PRO A 5 -5.56 18.24 -12.45
C PRO A 5 -6.54 17.26 -11.82
N MET A 6 -6.23 15.96 -11.87
CA MET A 6 -6.90 14.95 -11.06
C MET A 6 -6.50 15.20 -9.60
N SER A 7 -7.26 16.06 -8.92
CA SER A 7 -7.17 16.21 -7.47
C SER A 7 -7.66 14.91 -6.85
N ASN A 8 -6.74 14.07 -6.37
CA ASN A 8 -7.07 12.87 -5.59
C ASN A 8 -7.45 13.30 -4.17
N SER A 9 -8.52 14.08 -4.05
CA SER A 9 -9.11 14.46 -2.77
C SER A 9 -9.85 13.24 -2.22
N GLN A 10 -9.11 12.36 -1.55
CA GLN A 10 -9.72 11.24 -0.85
C GLN A 10 -10.42 11.80 0.39
N VAL A 11 -11.75 11.68 0.41
CA VAL A 11 -12.54 11.95 1.61
C VAL A 11 -12.04 11.00 2.69
N THR A 12 -11.54 11.53 3.80
CA THR A 12 -11.19 10.72 4.97
C THR A 12 -12.50 10.24 5.60
N PRO A 13 -12.78 8.93 5.63
CA PRO A 13 -14.02 8.41 6.18
C PRO A 13 -14.06 8.67 7.68
N GLU A 14 -15.20 9.18 8.16
CA GLU A 14 -15.39 9.57 9.56
C GLU A 14 -15.90 8.40 10.41
N THR A 15 -16.41 7.35 9.77
CA THR A 15 -16.96 6.16 10.45
C THR A 15 -16.43 4.84 9.89
N LEU A 16 -16.45 3.78 10.70
CA LEU A 16 -16.05 2.43 10.28
C LEU A 16 -16.93 1.90 9.13
N SER A 17 -18.23 2.19 9.18
CA SER A 17 -19.19 1.77 8.14
C SER A 17 -18.87 2.42 6.79
N GLU A 18 -18.55 3.72 6.80
CA GLU A 18 -18.13 4.45 5.60
C GLU A 18 -16.78 3.93 5.07
N TYR A 19 -15.81 3.70 5.95
CA TYR A 19 -14.52 3.11 5.56
C TYR A 19 -14.73 1.74 4.89
N LEU A 20 -15.54 0.87 5.49
CA LEU A 20 -15.92 -0.41 4.93
C LEU A 20 -16.66 -0.27 3.60
N ALA A 21 -17.48 0.76 3.41
CA ALA A 21 -18.22 1.04 2.16
C ALA A 21 -17.27 1.22 0.96
N HIS A 22 -16.07 1.76 1.18
CA HIS A 22 -15.09 2.04 0.13
C HIS A 22 -14.16 0.87 -0.23
N LEU A 23 -14.13 -0.20 0.57
CA LEU A 23 -13.23 -1.32 0.31
C LEU A 23 -13.77 -2.24 -0.82
N PRO A 24 -12.89 -2.71 -1.71
CA PRO A 24 -13.24 -3.68 -2.75
C PRO A 24 -13.34 -5.08 -2.13
N MET A 25 -14.51 -5.42 -1.60
CA MET A 25 -14.80 -6.71 -0.97
C MET A 25 -16.29 -7.06 -1.12
N THR A 26 -16.63 -8.34 -0.95
CA THR A 26 -18.02 -8.80 -1.09
C THR A 26 -18.90 -8.27 0.04
N ALA A 27 -20.23 -8.37 -0.11
CA ALA A 27 -21.17 -7.93 0.90
C ALA A 27 -21.06 -8.77 2.19
N GLU A 28 -20.77 -10.06 2.04
CA GLU A 28 -20.60 -11.02 3.12
C GLU A 28 -19.37 -10.69 3.97
N GLN A 29 -18.22 -10.47 3.32
CA GLN A 29 -16.97 -10.07 3.99
C GLN A 29 -17.14 -8.75 4.76
N ARG A 30 -17.92 -7.83 4.19
CA ARG A 30 -18.23 -6.54 4.81
C ARG A 30 -19.11 -6.70 6.05
N ALA A 31 -20.09 -7.60 6.00
CA ALA A 31 -20.96 -7.90 7.13
C ALA A 31 -20.18 -8.53 8.30
N GLU A 32 -19.21 -9.40 8.01
CA GLU A 32 -18.32 -9.98 9.04
C GLU A 32 -17.48 -8.93 9.76
N LEU A 33 -17.01 -7.91 9.02
CA LEU A 33 -16.18 -6.83 9.55
C LEU A 33 -16.99 -5.71 10.20
N ALA A 34 -18.30 -5.60 9.92
CA ALA A 34 -19.18 -4.58 10.50
C ALA A 34 -19.33 -4.69 12.03
N GLY A 35 -18.96 -5.83 12.62
CA GLY A 35 -18.93 -6.04 14.07
C GLY A 35 -17.71 -5.44 14.79
N CYS A 36 -16.71 -4.93 14.06
CA CYS A 36 -15.54 -4.30 14.68
C CYS A 36 -15.94 -2.99 15.36
N THR A 37 -15.38 -2.72 16.55
CA THR A 37 -15.73 -1.54 17.36
C THR A 37 -14.73 -0.40 17.25
N SER A 38 -13.56 -0.65 16.66
CA SER A 38 -12.48 0.33 16.49
C SER A 38 -11.73 0.13 15.16
N PHE A 39 -11.05 1.19 14.71
CA PHE A 39 -10.19 1.12 13.51
C PHE A 39 -9.00 0.19 13.69
N THR A 40 -8.43 0.11 14.90
CA THR A 40 -7.32 -0.80 15.21
C THR A 40 -7.76 -2.26 15.06
N GLU A 41 -8.88 -2.64 15.68
CA GLU A 41 -9.44 -4.00 15.56
C GLU A 41 -9.75 -4.33 14.10
N LEU A 42 -10.36 -3.39 13.37
CA LEU A 42 -10.67 -3.56 11.96
C LEU A 42 -9.40 -3.78 11.12
N HIS A 43 -8.35 -2.98 11.33
CA HIS A 43 -7.09 -3.07 10.59
C HIS A 43 -6.34 -4.36 10.90
N GLU A 44 -6.34 -4.82 12.15
CA GLU A 44 -5.76 -6.12 12.53
C GLU A 44 -6.44 -7.27 11.79
N ARG A 45 -7.79 -7.29 11.75
CA ARG A 45 -8.52 -8.31 10.98
C ARG A 45 -8.26 -8.22 9.47
N LEU A 46 -8.27 -7.01 8.91
CA LEU A 46 -7.96 -6.79 7.49
C LEU A 46 -6.55 -7.27 7.14
N SER A 47 -5.58 -7.13 8.04
CA SER A 47 -4.20 -7.56 7.81
C SER A 47 -4.01 -9.08 7.81
N SER A 48 -4.89 -9.80 8.51
CA SER A 48 -4.81 -11.26 8.65
C SER A 48 -5.64 -12.03 7.62
N SER A 49 -6.53 -11.34 6.90
CA SER A 49 -7.49 -11.95 5.98
C SER A 49 -7.12 -11.70 4.52
N THR A 50 -7.21 -12.73 3.69
CA THR A 50 -7.14 -12.61 2.23
C THR A 50 -8.54 -12.37 1.67
N PHE A 51 -8.75 -11.22 1.04
CA PHE A 51 -10.04 -10.89 0.42
C PHE A 51 -9.98 -11.18 -1.07
N ASP A 52 -10.91 -12.03 -1.55
CA ASP A 52 -11.18 -12.22 -2.98
C ASP A 52 -11.88 -10.98 -3.56
N ALA A 53 -11.11 -9.91 -3.69
CA ALA A 53 -11.52 -8.73 -4.44
C ALA A 53 -11.32 -9.00 -5.94
N PRO A 54 -12.21 -8.51 -6.83
CA PRO A 54 -11.96 -8.52 -8.25
C PRO A 54 -10.63 -7.80 -8.51
N THR A 55 -9.62 -8.57 -8.85
CA THR A 55 -8.26 -8.06 -8.94
C THR A 55 -8.13 -7.40 -10.30
N ASP A 56 -8.01 -6.07 -10.31
CA ASP A 56 -7.64 -5.34 -11.53
C ASP A 56 -6.30 -5.88 -12.07
N ALA A 57 -6.11 -5.86 -13.39
CA ALA A 57 -4.91 -6.43 -14.02
C ALA A 57 -3.61 -5.80 -13.48
N ALA A 58 -3.64 -4.51 -13.09
CA ALA A 58 -2.52 -3.86 -12.44
C ALA A 58 -2.22 -4.46 -11.06
N GLN A 59 -3.25 -4.75 -10.25
CA GLN A 59 -3.11 -5.37 -8.94
C GLN A 59 -2.60 -6.81 -9.04
N ALA A 60 -3.04 -7.58 -10.04
CA ALA A 60 -2.59 -8.95 -10.26
C ALA A 60 -1.09 -8.99 -10.63
N SER A 61 -0.63 -8.04 -11.46
CA SER A 61 0.79 -7.88 -11.80
C SER A 61 1.64 -7.53 -10.57
N VAL A 62 1.14 -6.63 -9.72
CA VAL A 62 1.81 -6.27 -8.45
C VAL A 62 1.88 -7.46 -7.51
N GLY A 63 0.77 -8.18 -7.29
CA GLY A 63 0.74 -9.37 -6.46
C GLY A 63 1.77 -10.40 -6.92
N ARG A 64 1.78 -10.72 -8.23
CA ARG A 64 2.75 -11.66 -8.80
C ARG A 64 4.19 -11.20 -8.61
N ARG A 65 4.49 -9.89 -8.77
CA ARG A 65 5.83 -9.33 -8.50
C ARG A 65 6.23 -9.37 -7.04
N LEU A 66 5.28 -9.23 -6.11
CA LEU A 66 5.52 -9.38 -4.68
C LEU A 66 5.83 -10.83 -4.31
N THR A 67 5.23 -11.80 -5.00
CA THR A 67 5.49 -13.23 -4.79
C THR A 67 6.74 -13.73 -5.54
N LEU A 68 7.15 -13.07 -6.62
CA LEU A 68 8.32 -13.44 -7.44
C LEU A 68 9.67 -13.26 -6.73
N ASN A 69 9.71 -12.56 -5.60
CA ASN A 69 10.85 -12.60 -4.69
C ASN A 69 10.30 -12.98 -3.32
N THR A 70 10.32 -14.27 -3.02
CA THR A 70 9.87 -14.74 -1.72
C THR A 70 10.75 -14.15 -0.63
N ALA A 71 10.19 -14.01 0.58
CA ALA A 71 10.96 -13.52 1.73
C ALA A 71 12.23 -14.38 1.97
N GLU A 72 12.14 -15.68 1.68
CA GLU A 72 13.23 -16.65 1.77
C GLU A 72 14.31 -16.39 0.72
N GLU A 73 13.94 -16.19 -0.55
CA GLU A 73 14.91 -15.82 -1.61
C GLU A 73 15.59 -14.47 -1.34
N LEU A 74 14.86 -13.49 -0.77
CA LEU A 74 15.43 -12.19 -0.38
C LEU A 74 16.38 -12.30 0.82
N GLN A 75 16.11 -13.24 1.72
CA GLN A 75 16.97 -13.53 2.87
C GLN A 75 18.23 -14.28 2.44
N ASP A 76 18.10 -15.30 1.59
CA ASP A 76 19.21 -16.05 0.99
C ASP A 76 20.14 -15.16 0.15
N ALA A 77 19.57 -14.16 -0.52
CA ALA A 77 20.32 -13.17 -1.30
C ALA A 77 20.92 -12.03 -0.46
N GLU A 78 20.82 -12.08 0.88
CA GLU A 78 21.26 -11.03 1.81
C GLU A 78 20.72 -9.62 1.45
N MET A 79 19.50 -9.58 0.91
CA MET A 79 18.86 -8.36 0.43
C MET A 79 17.98 -7.68 1.49
N LEU A 80 17.83 -8.26 2.68
CA LEU A 80 17.07 -7.68 3.79
C LEU A 80 18.02 -7.11 4.85
N VAL A 81 17.80 -5.86 5.25
CA VAL A 81 18.55 -5.16 6.30
C VAL A 81 17.60 -4.46 7.27
N LEU A 82 18.11 -4.05 8.43
CA LEU A 82 17.33 -3.25 9.37
C LEU A 82 17.57 -1.76 9.12
N ASP A 83 16.51 -0.97 9.12
CA ASP A 83 16.61 0.48 9.15
C ASP A 83 16.98 1.02 10.55
N ALA A 84 17.15 2.33 10.67
CA ALA A 84 17.48 2.97 11.95
C ALA A 84 16.39 2.83 13.03
N SER A 85 15.18 2.39 12.64
CA SER A 85 14.05 2.11 13.55
C SER A 85 13.85 0.62 13.83
N GLY A 86 14.74 -0.25 13.33
CA GLY A 86 14.69 -1.69 13.52
C GLY A 86 13.68 -2.42 12.63
N ARG A 87 13.18 -1.78 11.56
CA ARG A 87 12.26 -2.43 10.61
C ARG A 87 13.06 -3.11 9.50
N VAL A 88 12.57 -4.28 9.06
CA VAL A 88 13.13 -4.98 7.90
C VAL A 88 12.86 -4.16 6.64
N CYS A 89 13.91 -3.88 5.88
CA CYS A 89 13.87 -3.15 4.63
C CYS A 89 14.78 -3.81 3.59
N LEU A 90 14.54 -3.52 2.32
CA LEU A 90 15.40 -3.98 1.25
C LEU A 90 16.72 -3.20 1.24
N LYS A 91 17.83 -3.91 1.04
CA LYS A 91 19.15 -3.38 0.75
C LYS A 91 19.11 -2.71 -0.62
N ALA A 92 18.64 -1.47 -0.66
CA ALA A 92 18.67 -0.69 -1.87
C ALA A 92 20.13 -0.42 -2.28
N THR A 93 20.38 -0.41 -3.59
CA THR A 93 21.61 0.10 -4.24
C THR A 93 21.94 1.51 -3.68
N PRO A 94 23.20 1.98 -3.71
CA PRO A 94 23.66 3.12 -2.91
C PRO A 94 22.72 4.32 -2.94
N PRO A 95 22.54 5.04 -1.82
CA PRO A 95 21.58 6.13 -1.71
C PRO A 95 21.71 7.08 -2.90
N ILE A 96 20.61 7.30 -3.61
CA ILE A 96 20.58 8.20 -4.76
C ILE A 96 20.91 9.62 -4.27
N ARG A 97 22.16 10.04 -4.43
CA ARG A 97 22.60 11.41 -4.16
C ARG A 97 22.17 12.28 -5.34
N ARG A 98 20.99 12.88 -5.21
CA ARG A 98 20.47 13.85 -6.18
C ARG A 98 21.32 15.11 -6.07
N THR A 99 21.96 15.53 -7.15
CA THR A 99 22.51 16.89 -7.24
C THR A 99 21.36 17.89 -7.14
N ARG A 100 21.50 18.92 -6.30
CA ARG A 100 20.49 19.97 -6.16
C ARG A 100 20.40 20.75 -7.48
N VAL A 101 19.36 20.49 -8.26
CA VAL A 101 19.02 21.30 -9.42
C VAL A 101 18.32 22.56 -8.90
N VAL A 102 19.03 23.68 -8.92
CA VAL A 102 18.40 25.01 -8.79
C VAL A 102 18.09 25.44 -10.21
N PRO A 103 16.82 25.42 -10.65
CA PRO A 103 16.48 25.93 -11.97
C PRO A 103 16.77 27.44 -12.02
N GLU A 104 17.29 27.90 -13.15
CA GLU A 104 17.48 29.33 -13.38
C GLU A 104 16.09 30.03 -13.37
N PRO A 105 15.95 31.18 -12.67
CA PRO A 105 14.68 31.89 -12.65
C PRO A 105 14.29 32.27 -14.08
N TRP A 106 13.02 32.07 -14.42
CA TRP A 106 12.51 32.35 -15.76
C TRP A 106 12.74 33.84 -16.05
N ARG A 107 13.43 34.15 -17.15
CA ARG A 107 13.61 35.52 -17.65
C ARG A 107 12.62 35.83 -18.75
#